data_AF-A0A7W4HIA8-F1
#
_entry.id   AF-A0A7W4HIA8-F1
#
_cell.length_a   1.000
_cell.length_b   1.000
_cell.length_c   1.000
_cell.angle_alpha   90.00
_cell.angle_beta   90.00
_cell.angle_gamma   90.00
#
_symmetry.space_group_name_H-M   'P 1'
#
loop_
_entity.id
_entity.type
_entity.pdbx_description
1 polymer ?
#
loop_
_entity_poly.entity_id
_entity_poly.type
_entity_poly.pdbx_seq_one_letter_code
_entity_poly.pdbx_strand_id
1 'polypeptide(L)'
;MKKALKIVSVATLSVAAGIAAVSTVYGWGDNAGGRPTYSIADINAGKLGDKIVMNSIKDDDSSLTEAERQAGITTPLTDEREFIGIRDAATGNQGKNNVWSIGDVNIEEGKTYIVRMYVHNNSPKGLNAVAKDVTAQVDLPNLVSSEARITGFINASNATPSRYWDSLNLKSADGRSFYLDYIEGSALFENNVWKNGITLSDSLVTSAGVKLGYDKLDGNLPGCYQYSGVVTFKIKPVFENTSIMKKVRKQGDQEWKESIDAKVGDTVEYQIHYKNLNDSRTTNVVVSDSLPTNMEYVKGTTTLYRSDIPKGAVYNEDKILTAGVNIGNYAVRGDGYIRFLAKVVDKNLACGNNRLINWAKASANGFAIQDNADVYVNKVCNGTPTPTPKPTPTPEPTPTPKELPKTGPETVITGVVGLGAIITSAGYYIASRKQLR
;
A
#
# COMPACT_ATOMS: atom_id res chain seq x y z
N MET A 1 -41.43 15.85 11.42
CA MET A 1 -40.35 15.53 12.38
C MET A 1 -39.11 15.08 11.60
N LYS A 2 -38.13 15.98 11.40
CA LYS A 2 -36.85 15.63 10.74
C LYS A 2 -36.04 14.79 11.73
N LYS A 3 -35.84 13.50 11.45
CA LYS A 3 -34.94 12.63 12.23
C LYS A 3 -33.50 13.10 11.98
N ALA A 4 -33.01 13.96 12.86
CA ALA A 4 -31.62 14.37 12.94
C ALA A 4 -30.76 13.13 13.28
N LEU A 5 -29.93 12.69 12.34
CA LEU A 5 -29.10 11.50 12.53
C LEU A 5 -27.90 11.88 13.40
N LYS A 6 -27.93 11.53 14.69
CA LYS A 6 -26.74 11.53 15.55
C LYS A 6 -26.03 10.20 15.39
N ILE A 7 -25.10 10.10 14.44
CA ILE A 7 -24.17 8.97 14.39
C ILE A 7 -23.03 9.28 15.37
N VAL A 8 -22.96 8.52 16.46
CA VAL A 8 -21.85 8.55 17.41
C VAL A 8 -20.62 8.03 16.68
N SER A 9 -19.62 8.90 16.53
CA SER A 9 -18.32 8.58 15.96
C SER A 9 -17.59 7.66 16.93
N VAL A 10 -17.66 6.34 16.71
CA VAL A 10 -16.72 5.40 17.34
C VAL A 10 -15.50 5.33 16.43
N ALA A 11 -14.67 6.37 16.51
CA ALA A 11 -13.36 6.39 15.90
C ALA A 11 -12.38 5.67 16.83
N THR A 12 -12.27 4.36 16.68
CA THR A 12 -11.12 3.60 17.16
C THR A 12 -10.62 2.74 16.00
N LEU A 13 -10.04 3.41 15.00
CA LEU A 13 -8.96 2.79 14.23
C LEU A 13 -7.69 3.08 15.03
N SER A 14 -7.34 2.14 15.89
CA SER A 14 -6.00 2.04 16.47
C SER A 14 -5.02 1.75 15.34
N VAL A 15 -4.63 2.77 14.59
CA VAL A 15 -3.40 2.74 13.79
C VAL A 15 -2.25 2.96 14.76
N ALA A 16 -1.94 1.93 15.53
CA ALA A 16 -0.66 1.81 16.21
C ALA A 16 0.20 0.84 15.39
N ALA A 17 0.52 1.22 14.16
CA ALA A 17 1.66 0.66 13.47
C ALA A 17 2.71 1.77 13.44
N GLY A 18 3.65 1.72 14.39
CA GLY A 18 4.89 2.48 14.24
C GLY A 18 5.44 2.22 12.84
N ILE A 19 6.04 3.24 12.24
CA ILE A 19 6.69 3.16 10.93
C ILE A 19 7.71 2.01 11.01
N ALA A 20 7.29 0.81 10.61
CA ALA A 20 8.20 -0.29 10.38
C ALA A 20 8.96 0.14 9.12
N ALA A 21 10.27 0.31 9.27
CA ALA A 21 11.14 0.59 8.14
C ALA A 21 10.92 -0.54 7.11
N VAL A 22 10.36 -0.19 5.94
CA VAL A 22 10.19 -1.13 4.84
C VAL A 22 11.57 -1.69 4.50
N SER A 23 11.76 -3.00 4.71
CA SER A 23 13.02 -3.66 4.37
C SER A 23 13.39 -3.37 2.91
N THR A 24 14.56 -2.78 2.68
CA THR A 24 15.07 -2.45 1.34
C THR A 24 15.73 -3.63 0.64
N VAL A 25 15.79 -4.80 1.29
CA VAL A 25 16.46 -5.98 0.74
C VAL A 25 15.46 -6.88 0.03
N TYR A 26 15.78 -7.22 -1.22
CA TYR A 26 15.01 -8.10 -2.08
C TYR A 26 15.71 -9.45 -2.20
N GLY A 27 14.94 -10.54 -2.08
CA GLY A 27 15.44 -11.90 -2.04
C GLY A 27 16.06 -12.26 -0.70
N TRP A 28 16.91 -13.28 -0.70
CA TRP A 28 17.57 -13.77 0.50
C TRP A 28 18.88 -13.02 0.79
N GLY A 29 19.23 -12.93 2.07
CA GLY A 29 20.45 -12.26 2.53
C GLY A 29 20.73 -12.46 4.01
N ASP A 30 21.75 -11.77 4.53
CA ASP A 30 22.21 -11.87 5.91
C ASP A 30 22.98 -10.63 6.38
N ASN A 31 23.18 -10.53 7.70
CA ASN A 31 23.81 -9.39 8.34
C ASN A 31 25.35 -9.39 8.29
N ALA A 32 26.00 -10.33 7.60
CA ALA A 32 27.47 -10.42 7.50
C ALA A 32 28.00 -10.25 6.07
N GLY A 33 27.15 -9.87 5.11
CA GLY A 33 27.57 -9.64 3.71
C GLY A 33 27.70 -10.92 2.89
N GLY A 34 27.07 -12.02 3.32
CA GLY A 34 26.98 -13.27 2.57
C GLY A 34 27.23 -14.50 3.45
N ARG A 35 26.18 -15.29 3.68
CA ARG A 35 26.28 -16.59 4.33
C ARG A 35 26.90 -17.62 3.38
N PRO A 36 27.83 -18.46 3.86
CA PRO A 36 28.34 -19.57 3.06
C PRO A 36 27.21 -20.48 2.59
N THR A 37 27.36 -21.06 1.41
CA THR A 37 26.43 -22.04 0.84
C THR A 37 27.11 -23.40 0.80
N TYR A 38 26.37 -24.45 1.14
CA TYR A 38 26.88 -25.82 1.22
C TYR A 38 25.97 -26.79 0.47
N SER A 39 26.55 -27.80 -0.18
CA SER A 39 25.81 -29.01 -0.55
C SER A 39 25.76 -29.98 0.64
N ILE A 40 24.93 -31.02 0.55
CA ILE A 40 24.93 -32.13 1.51
C ILE A 40 26.30 -32.82 1.52
N ALA A 41 26.89 -33.00 0.34
CA ALA A 41 28.22 -33.57 0.19
C ALA A 41 29.30 -32.74 0.92
N ASP A 42 29.22 -31.40 0.88
CA ASP A 42 30.14 -30.51 1.60
C ASP A 42 30.05 -30.67 3.12
N ILE A 43 28.82 -30.79 3.64
CA ILE A 43 28.57 -30.98 5.07
C ILE A 43 29.10 -32.36 5.51
N ASN A 44 28.82 -33.41 4.73
CA ASN A 44 29.31 -34.77 4.99
C ASN A 44 30.85 -34.87 4.90
N ALA A 45 31.47 -34.07 4.03
CA ALA A 45 32.93 -33.94 3.95
C ALA A 45 33.52 -33.07 5.08
N GLY A 46 32.70 -32.56 6.00
CA GLY A 46 33.14 -31.79 7.17
C GLY A 46 33.46 -30.33 6.89
N LYS A 47 33.14 -29.78 5.71
CA LYS A 47 33.49 -28.39 5.35
C LYS A 47 32.82 -27.33 6.24
N LEU A 48 31.66 -27.65 6.82
CA LEU A 48 30.99 -26.79 7.81
C LEU A 48 31.76 -26.71 9.14
N GLY A 49 32.40 -27.82 9.53
CA GLY A 49 33.08 -27.99 10.81
C GLY A 49 32.13 -27.81 12.00
N ASP A 50 32.51 -26.95 12.93
CA ASP A 50 31.82 -26.72 14.20
C ASP A 50 30.86 -25.51 14.16
N LYS A 51 30.77 -24.86 12.99
CA LYS A 51 29.96 -23.66 12.82
C LYS A 51 28.48 -24.02 12.86
N ILE A 52 27.69 -23.16 13.49
CA ILE A 52 26.24 -23.15 13.34
C ILE A 52 25.93 -22.18 12.19
N VAL A 53 25.41 -22.73 11.11
CA VAL A 53 24.96 -21.98 9.94
C VAL A 53 23.54 -22.44 9.65
N MET A 54 22.67 -21.49 9.37
CA MET A 54 21.25 -21.74 9.23
C MET A 54 20.83 -21.55 7.77
N ASN A 55 19.97 -22.45 7.26
CA ASN A 55 19.30 -22.29 5.97
C ASN A 55 20.28 -21.96 4.81
N SER A 56 21.39 -22.67 4.74
CA SER A 56 22.52 -22.44 3.83
C SER A 56 22.77 -23.60 2.87
N ILE A 57 21.96 -24.66 2.94
CA ILE A 57 22.08 -25.79 2.01
C ILE A 57 21.49 -25.41 0.65
N LYS A 58 22.25 -25.66 -0.40
CA LYS A 58 21.78 -25.64 -1.79
C LYS A 58 22.22 -26.94 -2.45
N ASP A 59 21.27 -27.81 -2.72
CA ASP A 59 21.51 -29.14 -3.28
C ASP A 59 20.30 -29.53 -4.12
N ASP A 60 20.53 -29.97 -5.35
CA ASP A 60 19.50 -30.41 -6.29
C ASP A 60 19.29 -31.94 -6.23
N ASP A 61 19.75 -32.57 -5.15
CA ASP A 61 19.75 -34.01 -4.93
C ASP A 61 20.54 -34.80 -5.99
N SER A 62 21.30 -34.12 -6.87
CA SER A 62 22.13 -34.77 -7.90
C SER A 62 23.25 -35.62 -7.29
N SER A 63 23.64 -35.32 -6.06
CA SER A 63 24.67 -36.04 -5.30
C SER A 63 24.14 -37.27 -4.58
N LEU A 64 22.83 -37.50 -4.53
CA LEU A 64 22.24 -38.68 -3.88
C LEU A 64 22.59 -39.97 -4.62
N THR A 65 22.96 -40.98 -3.85
CA THR A 65 23.16 -42.33 -4.37
C THR A 65 21.85 -42.95 -4.82
N GLU A 66 21.93 -43.96 -5.68
CA GLU A 66 20.74 -44.70 -6.15
C GLU A 66 19.96 -45.32 -4.99
N ALA A 67 20.65 -45.81 -3.95
CA ALA A 67 20.01 -46.35 -2.75
C ALA A 67 19.24 -45.28 -1.96
N GLU A 68 19.78 -44.06 -1.83
CA GLU A 68 19.12 -42.94 -1.15
C GLU A 68 17.89 -42.47 -1.92
N ARG A 69 17.97 -42.40 -3.26
CA ARG A 69 16.83 -42.10 -4.12
C ARG A 69 15.73 -43.17 -4.00
N GLN A 70 16.11 -44.45 -3.98
CA GLN A 70 15.16 -45.55 -3.79
C GLN A 70 14.53 -45.57 -2.39
N ALA A 71 15.26 -45.08 -1.38
CA ALA A 71 14.73 -44.86 -0.03
C ALA A 71 13.82 -43.62 0.08
N GLY A 72 13.65 -42.85 -1.01
CA GLY A 72 12.83 -41.64 -1.05
C GLY A 72 13.41 -40.48 -0.24
N ILE A 73 14.73 -40.48 -0.01
CA ILE A 73 15.44 -39.36 0.63
C ILE A 73 15.49 -38.23 -0.39
N THR A 74 15.04 -37.05 0.03
CA THR A 74 15.11 -35.82 -0.76
C THR A 74 15.44 -34.65 0.16
N THR A 75 16.07 -33.61 -0.37
CA THR A 75 16.16 -32.34 0.37
C THR A 75 14.77 -31.69 0.49
N PRO A 76 14.42 -31.09 1.65
CA PRO A 76 13.14 -30.39 1.80
C PRO A 76 12.99 -29.19 0.88
N LEU A 77 14.11 -28.52 0.56
CA LEU A 77 14.22 -27.40 -0.38
C LEU A 77 15.51 -27.56 -1.18
N THR A 78 15.45 -27.31 -2.48
CA THR A 78 16.64 -27.29 -3.36
C THR A 78 17.60 -26.14 -3.00
N ASP A 79 17.07 -25.01 -2.51
CA ASP A 79 17.84 -23.91 -1.97
C ASP A 79 17.19 -23.44 -0.67
N GLU A 80 17.77 -23.83 0.48
CA GLU A 80 17.25 -23.44 1.79
C GLU A 80 17.37 -21.94 2.07
N ARG A 81 18.09 -21.21 1.22
CA ARG A 81 18.16 -19.76 1.33
C ARG A 81 16.86 -19.10 0.90
N GLU A 82 16.12 -19.75 0.00
CA GLU A 82 14.76 -19.44 -0.44
C GLU A 82 13.73 -20.09 0.50
N PHE A 83 13.83 -19.78 1.80
CA PHE A 83 13.04 -20.43 2.83
C PHE A 83 11.63 -19.88 2.98
N ILE A 84 11.32 -18.73 2.39
CA ILE A 84 9.96 -18.19 2.37
C ILE A 84 9.20 -18.69 1.14
N GLY A 85 7.95 -19.10 1.32
CA GLY A 85 7.09 -19.50 0.21
C GLY A 85 5.63 -19.23 0.51
N ILE A 86 4.79 -19.17 -0.52
CA ILE A 86 3.36 -18.89 -0.38
C ILE A 86 2.53 -19.83 -1.23
N ARG A 87 1.32 -20.13 -0.77
CA ARG A 87 0.32 -20.88 -1.53
C ARG A 87 -1.08 -20.40 -1.21
N ASP A 88 -2.02 -20.64 -2.11
CA ASP A 88 -3.44 -20.44 -1.87
C ASP A 88 -3.94 -21.47 -0.84
N ALA A 89 -4.57 -21.00 0.24
CA ALA A 89 -5.11 -21.85 1.29
C ALA A 89 -6.20 -22.82 0.78
N ALA A 90 -6.91 -22.45 -0.29
CA ALA A 90 -7.95 -23.27 -0.90
C ALA A 90 -7.41 -24.57 -1.53
N THR A 91 -6.10 -24.67 -1.78
CA THR A 91 -5.45 -25.91 -2.27
C THR A 91 -5.44 -27.05 -1.23
N GLY A 92 -5.82 -26.76 0.02
CA GLY A 92 -5.83 -27.73 1.11
C GLY A 92 -4.43 -28.07 1.62
N ASN A 93 -4.31 -29.03 2.54
CA ASN A 93 -3.01 -29.54 2.96
C ASN A 93 -2.71 -30.85 2.23
N GLN A 94 -1.70 -30.84 1.37
CA GLN A 94 -1.23 -31.99 0.59
C GLN A 94 0.09 -32.56 1.15
N GLY A 95 0.49 -32.17 2.36
CA GLY A 95 1.75 -32.59 2.99
C GLY A 95 2.97 -32.27 2.11
N LYS A 96 3.77 -33.29 1.80
CA LYS A 96 4.96 -33.16 0.94
C LYS A 96 4.65 -32.73 -0.50
N ASN A 97 3.41 -32.89 -0.96
CA ASN A 97 2.98 -32.51 -2.30
C ASN A 97 2.48 -31.06 -2.38
N ASN A 98 2.52 -30.31 -1.27
CA ASN A 98 2.19 -28.89 -1.29
C ASN A 98 3.15 -28.14 -2.24
N VAL A 99 2.58 -27.43 -3.22
CA VAL A 99 3.34 -26.56 -4.12
C VAL A 99 3.39 -25.16 -3.55
N TRP A 100 4.60 -24.61 -3.44
CA TRP A 100 4.85 -23.29 -2.88
C TRP A 100 5.46 -22.39 -3.94
N SER A 101 4.86 -21.24 -4.16
CA SER A 101 5.42 -20.17 -4.99
C SER A 101 6.43 -19.37 -4.18
N ILE A 102 7.51 -18.93 -4.84
CA ILE A 102 8.63 -18.19 -4.24
C ILE A 102 8.96 -16.98 -5.12
N GLY A 103 9.68 -15.99 -4.57
CA GLY A 103 10.05 -14.77 -5.30
C GLY A 103 8.85 -13.89 -5.63
N ASP A 104 8.60 -13.64 -6.92
CA ASP A 104 7.46 -12.86 -7.41
C ASP A 104 6.20 -13.73 -7.55
N VAL A 105 5.11 -13.33 -6.89
CA VAL A 105 3.85 -14.09 -6.89
C VAL A 105 2.66 -13.16 -7.13
N ASN A 106 1.80 -13.54 -8.06
CA ASN A 106 0.54 -12.83 -8.28
C ASN A 106 -0.48 -13.21 -7.21
N ILE A 107 -1.18 -12.20 -6.70
CA ILE A 107 -2.25 -12.35 -5.71
C ILE A 107 -3.57 -11.76 -6.22
N GLU A 108 -4.68 -12.30 -5.72
CA GLU A 108 -6.03 -11.97 -6.18
C GLU A 108 -6.95 -11.65 -4.99
N GLU A 109 -7.99 -10.86 -5.26
CA GLU A 109 -9.05 -10.52 -4.30
C GLU A 109 -9.82 -11.78 -3.86
N GLY A 110 -10.24 -11.81 -2.60
CA GLY A 110 -11.05 -12.90 -2.03
C GLY A 110 -10.28 -14.17 -1.66
N LYS A 111 -9.01 -14.32 -2.06
CA LYS A 111 -8.17 -15.44 -1.66
C LYS A 111 -7.60 -15.26 -0.25
N THR A 112 -7.34 -16.39 0.41
CA THR A 112 -6.51 -16.44 1.62
C THR A 112 -5.25 -17.20 1.27
N TYR A 113 -4.09 -16.68 1.67
CA TYR A 113 -2.81 -17.33 1.38
C TYR A 113 -2.17 -17.82 2.67
N ILE A 114 -1.48 -18.95 2.59
CA ILE A 114 -0.59 -19.45 3.64
C ILE A 114 0.83 -19.13 3.21
N VAL A 115 1.56 -18.44 4.06
CA VAL A 115 3.00 -18.19 3.91
C VAL A 115 3.74 -19.17 4.82
N ARG A 116 4.85 -19.74 4.33
CA ARG A 116 5.78 -20.57 5.11
C ARG A 116 7.12 -19.87 5.28
N MET A 117 7.82 -20.20 6.37
CA MET A 117 9.26 -19.99 6.54
C MET A 117 9.89 -21.29 7.02
N TYR A 118 10.78 -21.87 6.23
CA TYR A 118 11.55 -23.04 6.63
C TYR A 118 12.71 -22.65 7.55
N VAL A 119 12.95 -23.43 8.61
CA VAL A 119 13.98 -23.14 9.62
C VAL A 119 14.83 -24.38 9.84
N HIS A 120 16.13 -24.28 9.57
CA HIS A 120 17.06 -25.41 9.69
C HIS A 120 18.44 -24.95 10.12
N ASN A 121 18.93 -25.52 11.23
CA ASN A 121 20.33 -25.46 11.63
C ASN A 121 21.10 -26.56 10.89
N ASN A 122 21.96 -26.19 9.95
CA ASN A 122 22.63 -27.12 9.06
C ASN A 122 23.79 -27.89 9.70
N SER A 123 24.07 -27.68 10.99
CA SER A 123 25.12 -28.44 11.67
C SER A 123 24.80 -29.93 11.68
N PRO A 124 25.70 -30.83 11.23
CA PRO A 124 25.46 -32.26 11.22
C PRO A 124 25.60 -32.90 12.61
N LYS A 125 25.88 -32.09 13.65
CA LYS A 125 26.23 -32.57 14.99
C LYS A 125 25.03 -32.69 15.94
N GLY A 126 23.80 -32.50 15.45
CA GLY A 126 22.60 -32.77 16.26
C GLY A 126 22.53 -31.93 17.53
N LEU A 127 22.30 -32.61 18.65
CA LEU A 127 22.25 -32.03 20.00
C LEU A 127 23.60 -31.44 20.47
N ASN A 128 24.72 -31.78 19.81
CA ASN A 128 26.02 -31.20 20.15
C ASN A 128 26.26 -29.84 19.48
N ALA A 129 25.36 -29.38 18.60
CA ALA A 129 25.44 -28.09 17.95
C ALA A 129 24.07 -27.39 17.92
N VAL A 130 23.68 -26.84 19.06
CA VAL A 130 22.39 -26.17 19.25
C VAL A 130 22.51 -24.68 18.92
N ALA A 131 21.71 -24.21 17.96
CA ALA A 131 21.50 -22.80 17.72
C ALA A 131 20.74 -22.18 18.89
N LYS A 132 21.18 -21.02 19.36
CA LYS A 132 20.67 -20.34 20.55
C LYS A 132 19.91 -19.07 20.18
N ASP A 133 18.94 -18.73 21.03
CA ASP A 133 18.04 -17.59 20.88
C ASP A 133 17.40 -17.52 19.49
N VAL A 134 17.03 -18.70 18.95
CA VAL A 134 16.41 -18.78 17.64
C VAL A 134 15.08 -18.04 17.68
N THR A 135 14.95 -17.02 16.83
CA THR A 135 13.73 -16.21 16.73
C THR A 135 13.31 -16.06 15.28
N ALA A 136 12.01 -16.18 15.03
CA ALA A 136 11.40 -15.84 13.75
C ALA A 136 10.62 -14.53 13.86
N GLN A 137 10.68 -13.73 12.79
CA GLN A 137 9.99 -12.47 12.66
C GLN A 137 9.55 -12.30 11.20
N VAL A 138 8.42 -11.65 10.98
CA VAL A 138 7.93 -11.30 9.65
C VAL A 138 7.68 -9.80 9.61
N ASP A 139 8.27 -9.14 8.62
CA ASP A 139 7.89 -7.79 8.21
C ASP A 139 6.76 -7.90 7.18
N LEU A 140 5.56 -7.46 7.59
CA LEU A 140 4.38 -7.36 6.73
C LEU A 140 4.09 -5.88 6.45
N PRO A 141 4.15 -5.44 5.18
CA PRO A 141 3.90 -4.05 4.83
C PRO A 141 2.42 -3.73 5.03
N ASN A 142 2.17 -2.58 5.66
CA ASN A 142 0.82 -2.05 5.87
C ASN A 142 0.47 -0.91 4.89
N LEU A 143 1.37 -0.60 3.95
CA LEU A 143 1.14 0.43 2.95
C LEU A 143 0.28 -0.11 1.81
N VAL A 144 -0.72 0.67 1.42
CA VAL A 144 -1.53 0.40 0.24
C VAL A 144 -0.71 0.63 -1.03
N SER A 145 -0.57 -0.42 -1.86
CA SER A 145 0.23 -0.42 -3.09
C SER A 145 -0.24 -1.54 -4.03
N SER A 146 0.12 -1.49 -5.31
CA SER A 146 -0.10 -2.61 -6.25
C SER A 146 0.91 -3.75 -6.06
N GLU A 147 1.89 -3.56 -5.18
CA GLU A 147 2.89 -4.56 -4.79
C GLU A 147 3.12 -4.51 -3.28
N ALA A 148 3.40 -5.67 -2.67
CA ALA A 148 3.72 -5.80 -1.25
C ALA A 148 4.84 -6.82 -1.05
N ARG A 149 5.86 -6.45 -0.27
CA ARG A 149 6.99 -7.33 0.04
C ARG A 149 6.89 -7.90 1.45
N ILE A 150 6.74 -9.21 1.57
CA ILE A 150 6.83 -9.92 2.85
C ILE A 150 8.29 -10.29 3.07
N THR A 151 8.89 -9.90 4.19
CA THR A 151 10.25 -10.32 4.55
C THR A 151 10.23 -11.16 5.82
N GLY A 152 10.65 -12.43 5.72
CA GLY A 152 10.86 -13.28 6.87
C GLY A 152 12.29 -13.15 7.37
N PHE A 153 12.46 -13.01 8.68
CA PHE A 153 13.75 -12.97 9.37
C PHE A 153 13.87 -14.15 10.32
N ILE A 154 15.05 -14.75 10.36
CA ILE A 154 15.41 -15.68 11.41
C ILE A 154 16.75 -15.23 12.01
N ASN A 155 16.81 -15.22 13.33
CA ASN A 155 18.03 -14.88 14.08
C ASN A 155 18.45 -16.08 14.92
N ALA A 156 19.76 -16.21 15.14
CA ALA A 156 20.34 -17.14 16.11
C ALA A 156 21.63 -16.52 16.66
N SER A 157 21.74 -16.38 17.97
CA SER A 157 22.79 -15.57 18.63
C SER A 157 24.20 -16.11 18.44
N ASN A 158 24.33 -17.43 18.25
CA ASN A 158 25.60 -18.14 18.04
C ASN A 158 25.77 -18.67 16.60
N ALA A 159 24.91 -18.28 15.67
CA ALA A 159 25.07 -18.62 14.25
C ALA A 159 25.98 -17.62 13.54
N THR A 160 26.60 -18.08 12.45
CA THR A 160 27.43 -17.25 11.58
C THR A 160 26.93 -17.36 10.14
N PRO A 161 26.20 -16.37 9.62
CA PRO A 161 25.75 -15.12 10.26
C PRO A 161 24.64 -15.30 11.31
N SER A 162 24.46 -14.30 12.17
CA SER A 162 23.50 -14.34 13.28
C SER A 162 22.08 -13.90 12.91
N ARG A 163 21.90 -13.25 11.75
CA ARG A 163 20.60 -12.88 11.20
C ARG A 163 20.60 -13.08 9.70
N TYR A 164 19.53 -13.71 9.21
CA TYR A 164 19.30 -13.93 7.79
C TYR A 164 17.82 -13.71 7.46
N TRP A 165 17.55 -13.44 6.19
CA TRP A 165 16.21 -13.15 5.71
C TRP A 165 15.99 -13.70 4.31
N ASP A 166 14.72 -13.75 3.95
CA ASP A 166 14.21 -14.05 2.62
C ASP A 166 12.87 -13.33 2.42
N SER A 167 12.52 -13.05 1.17
CA SER A 167 11.37 -12.20 0.87
C SER A 167 10.51 -12.74 -0.28
N LEU A 168 9.20 -12.55 -0.16
CA LEU A 168 8.24 -12.68 -1.26
C LEU A 168 7.84 -11.30 -1.75
N ASN A 169 7.74 -11.14 -3.07
CA ASN A 169 7.15 -9.97 -3.67
C ASN A 169 5.77 -10.35 -4.24
N LEU A 170 4.73 -9.81 -3.61
CA LEU A 170 3.35 -10.05 -4.01
C LEU A 170 2.90 -8.93 -4.93
N LYS A 171 2.37 -9.29 -6.11
CA LYS A 171 1.87 -8.36 -7.11
C LYS A 171 0.38 -8.56 -7.30
N SER A 172 -0.35 -7.46 -7.42
CA SER A 172 -1.75 -7.55 -7.82
C SER A 172 -1.85 -8.15 -9.22
N ALA A 173 -2.62 -9.23 -9.37
CA ALA A 173 -2.85 -9.86 -10.67
C ALA A 173 -3.58 -8.94 -11.67
N ASP A 174 -4.35 -7.96 -11.18
CA ASP A 174 -5.15 -7.03 -11.99
C ASP A 174 -4.66 -5.56 -11.91
N GLY A 175 -3.53 -5.33 -11.25
CA GLY A 175 -2.91 -4.00 -11.10
C GLY A 175 -3.54 -3.08 -10.05
N ARG A 176 -4.63 -3.50 -9.38
CA ARG A 176 -5.22 -2.70 -8.30
C ARG A 176 -4.33 -2.63 -7.06
N SER A 177 -4.44 -1.53 -6.33
CA SER A 177 -3.79 -1.40 -5.02
C SER A 177 -4.47 -2.26 -3.97
N PHE A 178 -3.68 -2.83 -3.07
CA PHE A 178 -4.10 -3.63 -1.94
C PHE A 178 -3.21 -3.37 -0.73
N TYR A 179 -3.64 -3.88 0.43
CA TYR A 179 -2.77 -4.10 1.59
C TYR A 179 -2.90 -5.56 2.05
N LEU A 180 -1.94 -6.03 2.84
CA LEU A 180 -1.97 -7.38 3.40
C LEU A 180 -2.55 -7.35 4.80
N ASP A 181 -3.63 -8.10 5.01
CA ASP A 181 -4.23 -8.32 6.31
C ASP A 181 -3.73 -9.63 6.90
N TYR A 182 -3.13 -9.57 8.08
CA TYR A 182 -2.67 -10.75 8.81
C TYR A 182 -3.84 -11.37 9.58
N ILE A 183 -4.01 -12.69 9.47
CA ILE A 183 -5.05 -13.39 10.24
C ILE A 183 -4.50 -13.71 11.63
N GLU A 184 -4.95 -12.96 12.65
CA GLU A 184 -4.58 -13.17 14.05
C GLU A 184 -4.80 -14.62 14.51
N GLY A 185 -3.86 -15.14 15.31
CA GLY A 185 -3.86 -16.52 15.80
C GLY A 185 -3.62 -17.60 14.73
N SER A 186 -3.30 -17.21 13.48
CA SER A 186 -3.06 -18.18 12.40
C SER A 186 -1.64 -18.75 12.36
N ALA A 187 -0.71 -18.18 13.12
CA ALA A 187 0.69 -18.58 13.09
C ALA A 187 0.92 -19.93 13.79
N LEU A 188 1.58 -20.86 13.10
CA LEU A 188 1.92 -22.20 13.58
C LEU A 188 3.41 -22.47 13.36
N PHE A 189 4.00 -23.28 14.23
CA PHE A 189 5.31 -23.91 14.01
C PHE A 189 5.18 -25.42 14.00
N GLU A 190 5.51 -26.04 12.88
CA GLU A 190 5.42 -27.48 12.65
C GLU A 190 6.82 -28.11 12.58
N ASN A 191 7.00 -29.24 13.26
CA ASN A 191 8.23 -30.03 13.20
C ASN A 191 7.92 -31.50 13.59
N ASN A 192 8.96 -32.31 13.79
CA ASN A 192 8.80 -33.73 14.14
C ASN A 192 8.17 -33.99 15.53
N VAL A 193 8.21 -33.01 16.45
CA VAL A 193 7.53 -33.07 17.76
C VAL A 193 6.08 -32.58 17.62
N TRP A 194 5.89 -31.39 17.05
CA TRP A 194 4.58 -30.78 16.81
C TRP A 194 4.09 -31.06 15.39
N LYS A 195 3.73 -32.32 15.13
CA LYS A 195 3.28 -32.77 13.80
C LYS A 195 2.01 -32.07 13.31
N ASN A 196 1.18 -31.57 14.23
CA ASN A 196 -0.03 -30.81 13.94
C ASN A 196 0.16 -29.30 14.13
N GLY A 197 1.40 -28.86 14.35
CA GLY A 197 1.75 -27.47 14.66
C GLY A 197 1.52 -27.09 16.13
N ILE A 198 2.36 -26.20 16.63
CA ILE A 198 2.12 -25.44 17.86
C ILE A 198 1.82 -23.98 17.48
N THR A 199 0.83 -23.37 18.13
CA THR A 199 0.49 -21.96 17.90
C THR A 199 1.63 -21.04 18.34
N LEU A 200 1.96 -20.08 17.49
CA LEU A 200 2.88 -18.99 17.79
C LEU A 200 2.11 -17.74 18.16
N SER A 201 2.74 -16.86 18.95
CA SER A 201 2.19 -15.54 19.24
C SER A 201 2.15 -14.67 17.97
N ASP A 202 1.16 -13.80 17.87
CA ASP A 202 1.07 -12.78 16.82
C ASP A 202 2.20 -11.73 16.89
N SER A 203 3.02 -11.77 17.95
CA SER A 203 4.33 -11.09 17.99
C SER A 203 5.25 -11.45 16.81
N LEU A 204 4.96 -12.54 16.09
CA LEU A 204 5.63 -12.92 14.84
C LEU A 204 5.70 -11.76 13.84
N VAL A 205 4.61 -10.99 13.69
CA VAL A 205 4.50 -9.87 12.74
C VAL A 205 4.85 -8.52 13.37
N THR A 206 5.63 -8.54 14.45
CA THR A 206 6.08 -7.35 15.18
C THR A 206 7.59 -7.30 15.29
N SER A 207 8.14 -6.18 15.78
CA SER A 207 9.57 -6.04 16.03
C SER A 207 10.14 -7.05 17.05
N ALA A 208 9.29 -7.63 17.91
CA ALA A 208 9.69 -8.60 18.93
C ALA A 208 9.95 -10.01 18.37
N GLY A 209 9.22 -10.42 17.33
CA GLY A 209 9.25 -11.79 16.82
C GLY A 209 8.77 -12.84 17.82
N VAL A 210 9.07 -14.11 17.54
CA VAL A 210 8.76 -15.26 18.40
C VAL A 210 9.96 -16.20 18.51
N LYS A 211 10.16 -16.80 19.68
CA LYS A 211 11.18 -17.83 19.88
C LYS A 211 10.77 -19.14 19.23
N LEU A 212 11.74 -19.81 18.61
CA LEU A 212 11.61 -21.15 18.08
C LEU A 212 12.57 -22.10 18.82
N GLY A 213 12.14 -23.32 19.07
CA GLY A 213 12.98 -24.39 19.56
C GLY A 213 12.32 -25.72 19.25
N TYR A 214 13.03 -26.84 19.44
CA TYR A 214 12.58 -28.12 18.89
C TYR A 214 11.37 -28.73 19.64
N ASP A 215 11.49 -28.92 20.95
CA ASP A 215 10.44 -29.49 21.80
C ASP A 215 9.76 -28.42 22.69
N LYS A 216 10.35 -27.22 22.74
CA LYS A 216 9.88 -26.04 23.47
C LYS A 216 10.20 -24.77 22.68
N LEU A 217 9.36 -23.75 22.79
CA LEU A 217 9.59 -22.44 22.15
C LEU A 217 10.57 -21.58 22.97
N ASP A 218 11.76 -22.10 23.23
CA ASP A 218 12.73 -21.51 24.17
C ASP A 218 13.94 -20.85 23.50
N GLY A 219 14.08 -20.99 22.17
CA GLY A 219 15.21 -20.48 21.39
C GLY A 219 16.29 -21.52 21.11
N ASN A 220 16.15 -22.77 21.55
CA ASN A 220 17.13 -23.83 21.36
C ASN A 220 16.75 -24.74 20.18
N LEU A 221 17.49 -24.66 19.07
CA LEU A 221 17.27 -25.50 17.88
C LEU A 221 18.52 -26.36 17.56
N PRO A 222 18.47 -27.68 17.81
CA PRO A 222 19.56 -28.59 17.43
C PRO A 222 19.82 -28.62 15.93
N GLY A 223 21.02 -29.04 15.53
CA GLY A 223 21.38 -29.23 14.13
C GLY A 223 20.81 -30.51 13.53
N CYS A 224 20.83 -30.64 12.20
CA CYS A 224 20.30 -31.76 11.38
C CYS A 224 18.82 -31.64 11.01
N TYR A 225 18.46 -32.27 9.89
CA TYR A 225 17.12 -32.27 9.31
C TYR A 225 16.01 -32.72 10.26
N GLN A 226 16.27 -33.70 11.13
CA GLN A 226 15.24 -34.20 12.05
C GLN A 226 14.77 -33.17 13.09
N TYR A 227 15.50 -32.06 13.23
CA TYR A 227 15.16 -30.95 14.12
C TYR A 227 14.72 -29.68 13.37
N SER A 228 14.64 -29.72 12.04
CA SER A 228 14.11 -28.59 11.27
C SER A 228 12.62 -28.40 11.52
N GLY A 229 12.12 -27.23 11.12
CA GLY A 229 10.70 -26.93 11.23
C GLY A 229 10.23 -25.90 10.23
N VAL A 230 8.92 -25.72 10.16
CA VAL A 230 8.25 -24.78 9.25
C VAL A 230 7.35 -23.89 10.08
N VAL A 231 7.61 -22.59 10.05
CA VAL A 231 6.64 -21.59 10.50
C VAL A 231 5.64 -21.38 9.38
N THR A 232 4.34 -21.37 9.67
CA THR A 232 3.31 -20.94 8.73
C THR A 232 2.41 -19.88 9.34
N PHE A 233 1.84 -19.02 8.51
CA PHE A 233 0.80 -18.06 8.92
C PHE A 233 -0.09 -17.71 7.74
N LYS A 234 -1.26 -17.14 8.00
CA LYS A 234 -2.22 -16.77 6.96
C LYS A 234 -2.33 -15.26 6.79
N ILE A 235 -2.49 -14.87 5.53
CA ILE A 235 -2.77 -13.50 5.13
C ILE A 235 -3.94 -13.45 4.14
N LYS A 236 -4.64 -12.31 4.11
CA LYS A 236 -5.64 -11.98 3.10
C LYS A 236 -5.24 -10.65 2.44
N PRO A 237 -5.05 -10.58 1.11
CA PRO A 237 -4.96 -9.29 0.46
C PRO A 237 -6.33 -8.62 0.45
N VAL A 238 -6.36 -7.37 0.87
CA VAL A 238 -7.54 -6.52 0.84
C VAL A 238 -7.34 -5.49 -0.24
N PHE A 239 -8.17 -5.56 -1.28
CA PHE A 239 -8.20 -4.61 -2.39
C PHE A 239 -9.24 -3.52 -2.11
N GLU A 240 -9.08 -2.34 -2.73
CA GLU A 240 -10.20 -1.42 -2.85
C GLU A 240 -10.94 -1.65 -4.14
N ASN A 241 -12.22 -1.89 -4.00
CA ASN A 241 -13.15 -2.04 -5.07
C ASN A 241 -14.41 -1.25 -4.72
N THR A 242 -14.30 0.07 -4.65
CA THR A 242 -15.45 0.96 -4.48
C THR A 242 -15.51 1.89 -5.68
N SER A 243 -16.73 2.24 -6.08
CA SER A 243 -16.97 3.30 -7.06
C SER A 243 -17.55 4.55 -6.39
N ILE A 244 -17.06 5.70 -6.81
CA ILE A 244 -17.66 7.00 -6.57
C ILE A 244 -18.03 7.61 -7.93
N MET A 245 -19.21 8.21 -8.03
CA MET A 245 -19.63 8.97 -9.20
C MET A 245 -20.21 10.31 -8.76
N LYS A 246 -19.65 11.41 -9.27
CA LYS A 246 -20.08 12.77 -8.95
C LYS A 246 -20.83 13.37 -10.13
N LYS A 247 -21.99 13.96 -9.83
CA LYS A 247 -22.82 14.67 -10.80
C LYS A 247 -23.30 16.00 -10.23
N VAL A 248 -23.74 16.86 -11.13
CA VAL A 248 -24.26 18.19 -10.84
C VAL A 248 -25.52 18.44 -11.66
N ARG A 249 -26.41 19.27 -11.12
CA ARG A 249 -27.59 19.82 -11.81
C ARG A 249 -27.91 21.20 -11.27
N LYS A 250 -28.69 22.00 -11.98
CA LYS A 250 -29.25 23.22 -11.38
C LYS A 250 -30.30 22.84 -10.35
N GLN A 251 -30.44 23.65 -9.30
CA GLN A 251 -31.47 23.41 -8.30
C GLN A 251 -32.86 23.42 -8.95
N GLY A 252 -33.60 22.32 -8.80
CA GLY A 252 -34.93 22.13 -9.37
C GLY A 252 -34.96 21.28 -10.65
N ASP A 253 -33.84 21.13 -11.36
CA ASP A 253 -33.73 20.25 -12.51
C ASP A 253 -33.82 18.77 -12.09
N GLN A 254 -34.27 17.91 -12.99
CA GLN A 254 -34.37 16.47 -12.73
C GLN A 254 -33.11 15.71 -13.14
N GLU A 255 -32.48 16.11 -14.23
CA GLU A 255 -31.37 15.39 -14.86
C GLU A 255 -30.03 15.66 -14.15
N TRP A 256 -29.28 14.60 -13.87
CA TRP A 256 -27.94 14.67 -13.29
C TRP A 256 -26.88 14.53 -14.39
N LYS A 257 -25.94 15.47 -14.45
CA LYS A 257 -24.89 15.53 -15.49
C LYS A 257 -23.50 15.60 -14.88
N GLU A 258 -22.48 15.24 -15.65
CA GLU A 258 -21.08 15.47 -15.25
C GLU A 258 -20.70 16.95 -15.33
N SER A 259 -21.37 17.69 -16.22
CA SER A 259 -21.20 19.13 -16.34
C SER A 259 -22.49 19.86 -16.69
N ILE A 260 -22.58 21.13 -16.28
CA ILE A 260 -23.67 22.05 -16.64
C ILE A 260 -23.14 23.47 -16.87
N ASP A 261 -23.90 24.27 -17.62
CA ASP A 261 -23.72 25.72 -17.67
C ASP A 261 -24.54 26.40 -16.57
N ALA A 262 -23.96 27.37 -15.84
CA ALA A 262 -24.64 28.17 -14.84
C ALA A 262 -24.22 29.64 -14.91
N LYS A 263 -24.95 30.50 -14.20
CA LYS A 263 -24.64 31.93 -14.06
C LYS A 263 -24.27 32.24 -12.62
N VAL A 264 -23.55 33.34 -12.43
CA VAL A 264 -23.35 33.91 -11.09
C VAL A 264 -24.71 34.12 -10.43
N GLY A 265 -24.85 33.65 -9.19
CA GLY A 265 -26.10 33.68 -8.43
C GLY A 265 -26.92 32.40 -8.50
N ASP A 266 -26.72 31.55 -9.52
CA ASP A 266 -27.40 30.25 -9.61
C ASP A 266 -27.00 29.35 -8.43
N THR A 267 -27.95 28.53 -7.98
CA THR A 267 -27.68 27.43 -7.04
C THR A 267 -27.69 26.11 -7.79
N VAL A 268 -26.65 25.32 -7.59
CA VAL A 268 -26.52 23.97 -8.17
C VAL A 268 -26.60 22.94 -7.05
N GLU A 269 -27.05 21.74 -7.39
CA GLU A 269 -27.03 20.59 -6.51
C GLU A 269 -25.97 19.62 -7.01
N TYR A 270 -25.09 19.19 -6.11
CA TYR A 270 -24.16 18.10 -6.36
C TYR A 270 -24.71 16.80 -5.79
N GLN A 271 -24.48 15.70 -6.50
CA GLN A 271 -24.73 14.33 -6.05
C GLN A 271 -23.44 13.54 -6.12
N ILE A 272 -23.15 12.81 -5.05
CA ILE A 272 -22.05 11.87 -4.93
C ILE A 272 -22.68 10.49 -4.71
N HIS A 273 -22.54 9.59 -5.67
CA HIS A 273 -22.96 8.20 -5.56
C HIS A 273 -21.78 7.36 -5.10
N TYR A 274 -21.88 6.73 -3.93
CA TYR A 274 -20.94 5.74 -3.44
C TYR A 274 -21.52 4.34 -3.67
N LYS A 275 -20.70 3.41 -4.14
CA LYS A 275 -21.08 1.99 -4.28
C LYS A 275 -19.96 1.07 -3.86
N ASN A 276 -20.25 0.16 -2.93
CA ASN A 276 -19.34 -0.90 -2.53
C ASN A 276 -19.32 -2.01 -3.61
N LEU A 277 -18.21 -2.18 -4.31
CA LEU A 277 -17.97 -3.25 -5.27
C LEU A 277 -17.03 -4.34 -4.73
N ASN A 278 -16.58 -4.23 -3.47
CA ASN A 278 -15.74 -5.23 -2.80
C ASN A 278 -16.49 -6.56 -2.64
N ASP A 279 -15.71 -7.63 -2.51
CA ASP A 279 -16.20 -8.98 -2.19
C ASP A 279 -16.81 -9.12 -0.79
N SER A 280 -16.67 -8.07 0.04
CA SER A 280 -17.01 -8.05 1.44
C SER A 280 -17.68 -6.73 1.84
N ARG A 281 -18.21 -6.70 3.07
CA ARG A 281 -18.84 -5.49 3.63
C ARG A 281 -17.78 -4.43 3.89
N THR A 282 -17.99 -3.22 3.39
CA THR A 282 -17.20 -2.04 3.73
C THR A 282 -17.81 -1.31 4.92
N THR A 283 -16.97 -0.87 5.85
CA THR A 283 -17.41 -0.19 7.07
C THR A 283 -16.85 1.22 7.18
N ASN A 284 -17.55 2.08 7.93
CA ASN A 284 -17.12 3.43 8.24
C ASN A 284 -16.74 4.28 7.02
N VAL A 285 -17.57 4.23 5.98
CA VAL A 285 -17.34 4.99 4.76
C VAL A 285 -17.52 6.48 5.07
N VAL A 286 -16.51 7.28 4.73
CA VAL A 286 -16.52 8.74 4.88
C VAL A 286 -16.51 9.39 3.51
N VAL A 287 -17.41 10.34 3.27
CA VAL A 287 -17.44 11.15 2.06
C VAL A 287 -17.12 12.60 2.40
N SER A 288 -16.17 13.18 1.68
CA SER A 288 -15.82 14.60 1.75
C SER A 288 -15.85 15.22 0.36
N ASP A 289 -15.85 16.54 0.31
CA ASP A 289 -15.94 17.30 -0.93
C ASP A 289 -15.09 18.57 -0.85
N SER A 290 -14.68 19.12 -1.99
CA SER A 290 -13.82 20.30 -2.09
C SER A 290 -14.31 21.22 -3.19
N LEU A 291 -15.01 22.27 -2.78
CA LEU A 291 -15.54 23.29 -3.66
C LEU A 291 -14.45 24.29 -4.09
N PRO A 292 -14.45 24.73 -5.35
CA PRO A 292 -13.57 25.81 -5.80
C PRO A 292 -14.02 27.15 -5.17
N THR A 293 -13.11 28.12 -5.09
CA THR A 293 -13.35 29.39 -4.37
C THR A 293 -14.48 30.27 -4.92
N ASN A 294 -14.93 29.99 -6.15
CA ASN A 294 -16.06 30.63 -6.84
C ASN A 294 -17.40 29.90 -6.60
N MET A 295 -17.44 28.96 -5.66
CA MET A 295 -18.63 28.27 -5.19
C MET A 295 -18.76 28.43 -3.67
N GLU A 296 -19.96 28.76 -3.20
CA GLU A 296 -20.28 28.87 -1.78
C GLU A 296 -21.24 27.75 -1.37
N TYR A 297 -20.83 26.91 -0.42
CA TYR A 297 -21.67 25.84 0.10
C TYR A 297 -22.89 26.39 0.86
N VAL A 298 -24.07 25.84 0.58
CA VAL A 298 -25.30 26.19 1.29
C VAL A 298 -25.43 25.31 2.54
N LYS A 299 -25.25 25.91 3.71
CA LYS A 299 -25.28 25.23 5.02
C LYS A 299 -26.57 24.45 5.27
N GLY A 300 -26.45 23.31 5.95
CA GLY A 300 -27.56 22.43 6.33
C GLY A 300 -28.20 21.67 5.16
N THR A 301 -27.55 21.61 3.99
CA THR A 301 -28.10 20.94 2.80
C THR A 301 -27.56 19.54 2.56
N THR A 302 -26.46 19.15 3.22
CA THR A 302 -25.89 17.80 3.08
C THR A 302 -26.89 16.74 3.55
N THR A 303 -27.31 15.90 2.60
CA THR A 303 -28.34 14.88 2.80
C THR A 303 -27.87 13.53 2.26
N LEU A 304 -27.96 12.48 3.08
CA LEU A 304 -27.73 11.09 2.68
C LEU A 304 -29.02 10.43 2.23
N TYR A 305 -28.99 9.78 1.08
CA TYR A 305 -30.02 8.90 0.56
C TYR A 305 -29.48 7.48 0.44
N ARG A 306 -30.27 6.51 0.88
CA ARG A 306 -30.00 5.07 0.80
C ARG A 306 -31.35 4.35 0.78
N SER A 307 -31.37 3.08 0.39
CA SER A 307 -32.60 2.29 0.28
C SER A 307 -33.45 2.25 1.57
N ASP A 308 -32.82 2.25 2.75
CA ASP A 308 -33.45 2.27 4.07
C ASP A 308 -33.84 3.69 4.56
N ILE A 309 -33.34 4.74 3.91
CA ILE A 309 -33.65 6.15 4.18
C ILE A 309 -34.05 6.88 2.89
N PRO A 310 -35.15 6.45 2.21
CA PRO A 310 -35.52 6.96 0.89
C PRO A 310 -35.92 8.45 0.90
N LYS A 311 -36.33 8.98 2.06
CA LYS A 311 -36.68 10.40 2.23
C LYS A 311 -35.46 11.31 2.46
N GLY A 312 -34.26 10.73 2.55
CA GLY A 312 -33.04 11.45 2.90
C GLY A 312 -32.89 11.69 4.40
N ALA A 313 -31.65 11.61 4.89
CA ALA A 313 -31.25 11.99 6.23
C ALA A 313 -30.28 13.17 6.16
N VAL A 314 -30.67 14.31 6.75
CA VAL A 314 -29.85 15.52 6.75
C VAL A 314 -28.81 15.44 7.87
N TYR A 315 -27.57 15.79 7.56
CA TYR A 315 -26.52 15.93 8.58
C TYR A 315 -26.70 17.24 9.35
N ASN A 316 -26.55 17.19 10.68
CA ASN A 316 -26.70 18.38 11.51
C ASN A 316 -25.47 19.30 11.48
N GLU A 317 -24.35 18.80 10.96
CA GLU A 317 -23.06 19.51 10.94
C GLU A 317 -22.57 19.64 9.50
N ASP A 318 -22.05 20.82 9.16
CA ASP A 318 -21.55 21.17 7.83
C ASP A 318 -20.12 20.67 7.60
N LYS A 319 -19.91 19.36 7.80
CA LYS A 319 -18.57 18.74 7.72
C LYS A 319 -18.18 18.24 6.34
N ILE A 320 -19.08 18.26 5.35
CA ILE A 320 -18.82 17.74 4.01
C ILE A 320 -17.56 18.35 3.36
N LEU A 321 -17.29 19.64 3.60
CA LEU A 321 -16.12 20.36 3.06
C LEU A 321 -14.88 20.36 3.95
N THR A 322 -14.92 19.68 5.10
CA THR A 322 -13.81 19.67 6.07
C THR A 322 -13.41 18.23 6.40
N ALA A 323 -13.90 17.68 7.52
CA ALA A 323 -13.60 16.31 7.94
C ALA A 323 -14.34 15.24 7.12
N GLY A 324 -15.33 15.63 6.31
CA GLY A 324 -16.27 14.74 5.66
C GLY A 324 -17.43 14.31 6.55
N VAL A 325 -18.36 13.56 5.96
CA VAL A 325 -19.50 12.96 6.64
C VAL A 325 -19.40 11.44 6.58
N ASN A 326 -19.62 10.76 7.70
CA ASN A 326 -19.67 9.30 7.73
C ASN A 326 -21.05 8.82 7.24
N ILE A 327 -21.05 8.02 6.18
CA ILE A 327 -22.26 7.50 5.51
C ILE A 327 -22.60 6.06 5.93
N GLY A 328 -21.80 5.49 6.82
CA GLY A 328 -22.04 4.20 7.49
C GLY A 328 -21.41 3.01 6.78
N ASN A 329 -22.06 1.86 6.90
CA ASN A 329 -21.56 0.57 6.42
C ASN A 329 -22.38 0.10 5.22
N TYR A 330 -21.71 -0.49 4.24
CA TYR A 330 -22.31 -0.94 2.99
C TYR A 330 -22.03 -2.42 2.78
N ALA A 331 -23.10 -3.20 2.67
CA ALA A 331 -22.99 -4.60 2.27
C ALA A 331 -22.40 -4.70 0.84
N VAL A 332 -22.03 -5.92 0.44
CA VAL A 332 -21.61 -6.20 -0.94
C VAL A 332 -22.69 -5.68 -1.90
N ARG A 333 -22.27 -4.88 -2.91
CA ARG A 333 -23.13 -4.16 -3.87
C ARG A 333 -24.04 -3.07 -3.30
N GLY A 334 -24.01 -2.80 -2.00
CA GLY A 334 -24.76 -1.71 -1.39
C GLY A 334 -24.25 -0.34 -1.85
N ASP A 335 -25.16 0.62 -1.97
CA ASP A 335 -24.86 1.96 -2.46
C ASP A 335 -25.66 3.06 -1.74
N GLY A 336 -25.23 4.31 -1.92
CA GLY A 336 -25.89 5.47 -1.33
C GLY A 336 -25.47 6.77 -1.99
N TYR A 337 -26.26 7.82 -1.80
CA TYR A 337 -26.05 9.11 -2.41
C TYR A 337 -25.92 10.21 -1.36
N ILE A 338 -24.86 11.01 -1.44
CA ILE A 338 -24.77 12.29 -0.74
C ILE A 338 -25.16 13.40 -1.70
N ARG A 339 -26.05 14.30 -1.27
CA ARG A 339 -26.40 15.50 -2.02
C ARG A 339 -26.22 16.74 -1.18
N PHE A 340 -25.83 17.84 -1.81
CA PHE A 340 -25.75 19.15 -1.18
C PHE A 340 -25.83 20.28 -2.21
N LEU A 341 -26.16 21.48 -1.75
CA LEU A 341 -26.30 22.67 -2.60
C LEU A 341 -25.08 23.58 -2.48
N ALA A 342 -24.73 24.23 -3.60
CA ALA A 342 -23.72 25.27 -3.65
C ALA A 342 -24.17 26.42 -4.58
N LYS A 343 -23.85 27.65 -4.21
CA LYS A 343 -24.16 28.86 -4.97
C LYS A 343 -22.95 29.30 -5.77
N VAL A 344 -23.15 29.61 -7.05
CA VAL A 344 -22.12 30.23 -7.90
C VAL A 344 -21.93 31.68 -7.46
N VAL A 345 -20.71 32.04 -7.07
CA VAL A 345 -20.39 33.40 -6.60
C VAL A 345 -19.35 34.05 -7.50
N ASP A 346 -19.45 35.37 -7.70
CA ASP A 346 -18.45 36.12 -8.45
C ASP A 346 -17.23 36.44 -7.58
N LYS A 347 -16.47 35.39 -7.29
CA LYS A 347 -15.21 35.47 -6.56
C LYS A 347 -14.11 34.89 -7.44
N ASN A 348 -13.14 35.71 -7.82
CA ASN A 348 -12.01 35.31 -8.66
C ASN A 348 -12.43 34.71 -10.03
N LEU A 349 -13.60 35.04 -10.56
CA LEU A 349 -14.00 34.67 -11.91
C LEU A 349 -13.36 35.62 -12.94
N ALA A 350 -12.69 35.04 -13.93
CA ALA A 350 -12.17 35.76 -15.08
C ALA A 350 -13.31 36.21 -16.00
N CYS A 351 -13.11 37.28 -16.77
CA CYS A 351 -14.03 37.63 -17.85
C CYS A 351 -14.06 36.52 -18.91
N GLY A 352 -15.24 36.19 -19.43
CA GLY A 352 -15.44 35.08 -20.36
C GLY A 352 -15.72 33.75 -19.65
N ASN A 353 -15.29 32.64 -20.25
CA ASN A 353 -15.62 31.29 -19.78
C ASN A 353 -14.74 30.86 -18.61
N ASN A 354 -15.38 30.37 -17.55
CA ASN A 354 -14.74 29.80 -16.37
C ASN A 354 -15.21 28.36 -16.20
N ARG A 355 -14.30 27.45 -15.80
CA ARG A 355 -14.60 26.07 -15.42
C ARG A 355 -14.40 25.90 -13.93
N LEU A 356 -15.47 25.58 -13.22
CA LEU A 356 -15.49 25.41 -11.76
C LEU A 356 -15.56 23.91 -11.48
N ILE A 357 -14.43 23.34 -11.07
CA ILE A 357 -14.30 21.90 -10.84
C ILE A 357 -14.57 21.61 -9.38
N ASN A 358 -15.58 20.79 -9.09
CA ASN A 358 -15.86 20.32 -7.75
C ASN A 358 -15.40 18.88 -7.56
N TRP A 359 -14.60 18.60 -6.53
CA TRP A 359 -14.03 17.28 -6.26
C TRP A 359 -14.69 16.60 -5.07
N ALA A 360 -15.18 15.38 -5.26
CA ALA A 360 -15.61 14.51 -4.17
C ALA A 360 -14.55 13.44 -3.88
N LYS A 361 -14.48 13.02 -2.62
CA LYS A 361 -13.63 11.92 -2.15
C LYS A 361 -14.47 11.00 -1.27
N ALA A 362 -14.41 9.70 -1.53
CA ALA A 362 -14.86 8.67 -0.59
C ALA A 362 -13.64 7.96 -0.02
N SER A 363 -13.64 7.71 1.28
CA SER A 363 -12.59 6.95 1.97
C SER A 363 -13.20 5.84 2.81
N ALA A 364 -12.64 4.64 2.72
CA ALA A 364 -13.06 3.48 3.48
C ALA A 364 -11.89 2.50 3.61
N ASN A 365 -11.79 1.78 4.73
CA ASN A 365 -10.77 0.74 4.95
C ASN A 365 -9.32 1.18 4.62
N GLY A 366 -8.98 2.46 4.85
CA GLY A 366 -7.64 3.01 4.53
C GLY A 366 -7.43 3.45 3.08
N PHE A 367 -8.38 3.19 2.19
CA PHE A 367 -8.35 3.64 0.80
C PHE A 367 -9.11 4.95 0.60
N ALA A 368 -8.80 5.60 -0.52
CA ALA A 368 -9.51 6.78 -0.98
C ALA A 368 -9.67 6.77 -2.50
N ILE A 369 -10.88 7.10 -2.94
CA ILE A 369 -11.25 7.28 -4.35
C ILE A 369 -11.84 8.67 -4.55
N GLN A 370 -11.69 9.23 -5.73
CA GLN A 370 -12.14 10.58 -6.07
C GLN A 370 -12.86 10.62 -7.41
N ASP A 371 -13.79 11.56 -7.55
CA ASP A 371 -14.43 11.90 -8.83
C ASP A 371 -14.87 13.37 -8.80
N ASN A 372 -15.05 13.99 -9.96
CA ASN A 372 -15.37 15.41 -10.10
C ASN A 372 -16.63 15.67 -10.94
N ALA A 373 -17.19 16.87 -10.77
CA ALA A 373 -18.25 17.39 -11.63
C ALA A 373 -18.02 18.89 -11.86
N ASP A 374 -18.38 19.35 -13.04
CA ASP A 374 -17.99 20.67 -13.53
C ASP A 374 -19.18 21.62 -13.69
N VAL A 375 -18.95 22.89 -13.36
CA VAL A 375 -19.88 23.97 -13.69
C VAL A 375 -19.15 24.97 -14.58
N TYR A 376 -19.72 25.26 -15.75
CA TYR A 376 -19.21 26.28 -16.66
C TYR A 376 -19.97 27.60 -16.43
N VAL A 377 -19.22 28.69 -16.29
CA VAL A 377 -19.79 30.03 -16.04
C VAL A 377 -19.19 31.03 -17.01
N ASN A 378 -20.02 31.64 -17.85
CA ASN A 378 -19.62 32.78 -18.66
C ASN A 378 -19.87 34.08 -17.89
N LYS A 379 -18.79 34.78 -17.53
CA LYS A 379 -18.85 36.10 -16.91
C LYS A 379 -18.77 37.18 -17.98
N VAL A 380 -19.89 37.88 -18.17
CA VAL A 380 -19.94 39.08 -19.02
C VAL A 380 -19.36 40.25 -18.23
N CYS A 381 -18.25 40.80 -18.72
CA CYS A 381 -17.67 42.02 -18.19
C CYS A 381 -18.09 43.18 -19.08
N ASN A 382 -18.67 44.25 -18.51
CA ASN A 382 -18.87 45.49 -19.26
C ASN A 382 -17.50 45.99 -19.70
N GLY A 383 -17.34 46.21 -20.99
CA GLY A 383 -16.06 46.54 -21.59
C GLY A 383 -15.46 47.79 -20.98
N THR A 384 -14.18 47.71 -20.59
CA THR A 384 -13.29 48.86 -20.76
C THR A 384 -13.43 49.30 -22.22
N PRO A 385 -13.64 50.60 -22.53
CA PRO A 385 -13.79 51.04 -23.91
C PRO A 385 -12.58 50.56 -24.73
N THR A 386 -12.85 50.01 -25.91
CA THR A 386 -11.84 49.70 -26.91
C THR A 386 -10.94 50.94 -27.07
N PRO A 387 -9.61 50.86 -26.91
CA PRO A 387 -8.76 52.02 -27.09
C PRO A 387 -8.94 52.52 -28.53
N THR A 388 -9.40 53.77 -28.66
CA THR A 388 -9.43 54.48 -29.93
C THR A 388 -8.02 54.45 -30.52
N PRO A 389 -7.82 54.09 -31.79
CA PRO A 389 -6.48 54.10 -32.38
C PRO A 389 -5.90 55.52 -32.27
N LYS A 390 -4.83 55.64 -31.47
CA LYS A 390 -4.05 56.87 -31.35
C LYS A 390 -3.45 57.18 -32.72
N PRO A 391 -3.63 58.39 -33.28
CA PRO A 391 -3.03 58.73 -34.57
C PRO A 391 -1.51 58.59 -34.48
N THR A 392 -0.94 57.84 -35.43
CA THR A 392 0.49 57.66 -35.62
C THR A 392 1.17 59.02 -35.85
N PRO A 393 2.11 59.45 -34.99
CA PRO A 393 2.90 60.65 -35.29
C PRO A 393 3.93 60.34 -36.38
N THR A 394 4.01 61.25 -37.35
CA THR A 394 4.97 61.33 -38.45
C THR A 394 6.42 61.31 -37.93
N PRO A 395 7.37 60.59 -38.57
CA PRO A 395 8.76 60.52 -38.10
C PRO A 395 9.54 61.80 -38.46
N GLU A 396 10.27 62.34 -37.49
CA GLU A 396 11.27 63.42 -37.65
C GLU A 396 12.63 62.92 -37.09
N PRO A 397 13.79 63.33 -37.66
CA PRO A 397 14.91 62.41 -37.88
C PRO A 397 15.85 62.21 -36.69
N THR A 398 16.48 61.04 -36.73
CA THR A 398 17.49 60.51 -35.82
C THR A 398 18.77 61.36 -35.73
N PRO A 399 19.25 61.66 -34.52
CA PRO A 399 20.66 61.91 -34.28
C PRO A 399 21.36 60.66 -33.69
N THR A 400 22.39 60.18 -34.37
CA THR A 400 23.53 59.39 -33.83
C THR A 400 24.39 60.35 -32.99
N PRO A 401 25.20 59.96 -31.94
CA PRO A 401 25.83 58.66 -31.74
C PRO A 401 26.21 58.21 -30.28
N LYS A 402 26.88 57.05 -30.25
CA LYS A 402 28.03 56.63 -29.40
C LYS A 402 27.83 55.96 -28.02
N GLU A 403 28.30 54.72 -28.03
CA GLU A 403 28.92 53.88 -26.99
C GLU A 403 28.02 53.04 -26.05
N LEU A 404 28.30 51.73 -26.13
CA LEU A 404 27.88 50.68 -25.20
C LEU A 404 28.75 50.71 -23.95
N PRO A 405 28.14 50.47 -22.77
CA PRO A 405 28.74 49.50 -21.86
C PRO A 405 27.73 48.42 -21.41
N LYS A 406 28.20 47.19 -21.58
CA LYS A 406 28.08 45.98 -20.73
C LYS A 406 26.74 45.67 -20.06
N THR A 407 26.16 44.56 -20.52
CA THR A 407 25.02 43.83 -19.97
C THR A 407 25.33 43.19 -18.62
N GLY A 408 24.50 43.47 -17.62
CA GLY A 408 24.28 42.63 -16.44
C GLY A 408 22.78 42.62 -16.13
N PRO A 409 22.13 41.45 -15.96
CA PRO A 409 20.73 41.41 -15.58
C PRO A 409 20.60 41.53 -14.05
N GLU A 410 20.12 42.68 -13.58
CA GLU A 410 19.52 42.80 -12.25
C GLU A 410 17.98 42.80 -12.35
N THR A 411 17.39 41.95 -11.50
CA THR A 411 16.07 42.05 -10.86
C THR A 411 14.79 41.91 -11.71
N VAL A 412 14.15 40.75 -11.58
CA VAL A 412 12.68 40.64 -11.49
C VAL A 412 12.33 40.06 -10.11
N ILE A 413 11.72 40.90 -9.29
CA ILE A 413 10.93 40.57 -8.09
C ILE A 413 9.54 40.22 -8.63
N THR A 414 8.87 39.10 -8.38
CA THR A 414 8.09 38.67 -7.18
C THR A 414 7.41 37.35 -7.64
N GLY A 415 7.47 36.23 -6.93
CA GLY A 415 6.56 35.87 -5.84
C GLY A 415 5.68 34.67 -6.24
N VAL A 416 5.70 33.59 -5.43
CA VAL A 416 4.57 32.69 -5.04
C VAL A 416 5.13 31.48 -4.26
N VAL A 417 4.63 31.34 -3.04
CA VAL A 417 4.69 30.18 -2.11
C VAL A 417 3.77 29.07 -2.65
N GLY A 418 3.97 27.74 -2.55
CA GLY A 418 4.89 26.84 -1.87
C GLY A 418 4.32 25.40 -1.97
N LEU A 419 5.13 24.41 -1.54
CA LEU A 419 4.85 22.95 -1.43
C LEU A 419 4.85 22.19 -2.77
N GLY A 420 5.70 21.21 -3.06
CA GLY A 420 6.73 20.51 -2.31
C GLY A 420 7.04 19.21 -3.06
N ALA A 421 8.19 19.12 -3.71
CA ALA A 421 8.70 17.88 -4.29
C ALA A 421 10.04 17.57 -3.63
N ILE A 422 10.08 16.47 -2.89
CA ILE A 422 11.26 15.96 -2.19
C ILE A 422 12.23 15.41 -3.24
N ILE A 423 13.40 16.01 -3.31
CA ILE A 423 14.60 15.44 -3.95
C ILE A 423 15.26 14.55 -2.89
N THR A 424 15.42 13.26 -3.18
CA THR A 424 16.40 12.43 -2.46
C THR A 424 17.56 12.16 -3.41
N SER A 425 18.63 12.91 -3.20
CA SER A 425 19.97 12.65 -3.70
C SER A 425 20.64 11.62 -2.79
N ALA A 426 21.10 10.50 -3.36
CA ALA A 426 22.15 9.68 -2.78
C ALA A 426 23.29 9.59 -3.81
N GLY A 427 24.47 10.08 -3.44
CA GLY A 427 25.67 10.05 -4.28
C GLY A 427 26.81 9.29 -3.61
N TYR A 428 27.59 8.61 -4.47
CA TYR A 428 28.96 8.08 -4.32
C TYR A 428 29.14 6.77 -3.54
N TYR A 429 29.91 5.74 -3.96
CA TYR A 429 31.14 5.62 -4.80
C TYR A 429 31.34 4.09 -5.10
N ILE A 430 31.87 3.57 -6.23
CA ILE A 430 33.30 3.30 -6.55
C ILE A 430 33.41 2.63 -7.95
N ALA A 431 34.34 3.15 -8.77
CA ALA A 431 35.17 2.53 -9.85
C ALA A 431 34.50 1.69 -10.96
N SER A 432 34.85 1.79 -12.25
CA SER A 432 36.08 2.24 -12.90
C SER A 432 35.80 2.56 -14.37
N ARG A 433 36.54 3.51 -14.94
CA ARG A 433 36.50 3.94 -16.33
C ARG A 433 36.87 2.83 -17.32
N LYS A 434 36.28 2.89 -18.52
CA LYS A 434 36.94 2.87 -19.86
C LYS A 434 35.85 3.08 -20.92
N GLN A 435 35.59 4.32 -21.35
CA GLN A 435 36.15 4.98 -22.55
C GLN A 435 36.09 4.17 -23.86
N LEU A 436 35.30 4.73 -24.79
CA LEU A 436 35.43 4.72 -26.26
C LEU A 436 35.01 3.45 -27.01
N ARG A 437 33.72 3.33 -27.38
CA ARG A 437 33.17 3.67 -28.71
C ARG A 437 31.69 3.37 -28.77
#